data_AF-A0A0L7LQA3-F1
#
_entry.id   AF-A0A0L7LQA3-F1
#
_cell.length_a   1.000
_cell.length_b   1.000
_cell.length_c   1.000
_cell.angle_alpha   90.00
_cell.angle_beta   90.00
_cell.angle_gamma   90.00
#
_symmetry.space_group_name_H-M   'P 1'
#
loop_
_entity.id
_entity.type
_entity.pdbx_description
1 polymer ?
#
loop_
_entity_poly.entity_id
_entity_poly.type
_entity_poly.pdbx_seq_one_letter_code
_entity_poly.pdbx_strand_id
1 'polypeptide(L)'
;MERSMLNVRLKDRKRLTEIRHITKVANVSNKIRRLKWRWIGHTLRSKKTKWTYDTTVWYPRDGKRSRGRPVKRWDDDLPKEWRSASLGRVRWHKMEEAYVRGQPD
;
A
#
# COMPACT_ATOMS: atom_id res chain seq x y z
N MET A 1 -9.69 14.95 -12.52
CA MET A 1 -8.67 15.98 -12.20
C MET A 1 -7.72 16.23 -13.37
N GLU A 2 -6.89 15.26 -13.79
CA GLU A 2 -5.86 15.48 -14.84
C GLU A 2 -6.40 16.09 -16.14
N ARG A 3 -7.58 15.66 -16.61
CA ARG A 3 -8.24 16.25 -17.80
C ARG A 3 -8.58 17.73 -17.62
N SER A 4 -9.03 18.11 -16.43
CA SER A 4 -9.40 19.49 -16.10
C SER A 4 -8.18 20.40 -16.06
N MET A 5 -7.02 19.89 -15.61
CA MET A 5 -5.77 20.67 -15.57
C MET A 5 -5.30 21.09 -16.98
N LEU A 6 -5.68 20.31 -18.00
CA LEU A 6 -5.34 20.56 -19.40
C LEU A 6 -6.53 21.08 -20.23
N ASN A 7 -7.66 21.41 -19.58
CA ASN A 7 -8.91 21.81 -20.24
C ASN A 7 -9.41 20.82 -21.32
N VAL A 8 -9.10 19.52 -21.19
CA VAL A 8 -9.47 18.48 -22.15
C VAL A 8 -10.89 17.99 -21.92
N ARG A 9 -11.75 18.16 -22.93
CA ARG A 9 -13.16 17.75 -22.94
C ARG A 9 -13.30 16.32 -23.45
N LEU A 10 -14.48 15.70 -23.28
CA LEU A 10 -14.75 14.35 -23.80
C LEU A 10 -14.69 14.31 -25.33
N LYS A 11 -15.07 15.41 -26.01
CA LYS A 11 -15.04 15.53 -27.48
C LYS A 11 -13.64 15.43 -28.09
N ASP A 12 -12.60 15.79 -27.34
CA ASP A 12 -11.22 15.78 -27.84
C ASP A 12 -10.65 14.37 -28.02
N ARG A 13 -11.33 13.33 -27.51
CA ARG A 13 -10.98 11.90 -27.62
C ARG A 13 -9.52 11.56 -27.28
N LYS A 14 -8.83 12.41 -26.51
CA LYS A 14 -7.44 12.19 -26.07
C LYS A 14 -7.32 10.98 -25.14
N ARG A 15 -6.30 10.17 -25.40
CA ARG A 15 -6.02 8.97 -24.61
C ARG A 15 -5.50 9.36 -23.22
N LEU A 16 -5.81 8.55 -22.22
CA LEU A 16 -5.34 8.78 -20.85
C LEU A 16 -3.80 8.72 -20.75
N THR A 17 -3.16 7.89 -21.56
CA THR A 17 -1.69 7.78 -21.62
C THR A 17 -1.04 9.09 -22.03
N GLU A 18 -1.60 9.78 -23.02
CA GLU A 18 -1.13 11.09 -23.49
C GLU A 18 -1.29 12.16 -22.40
N ILE A 19 -2.45 12.20 -21.75
CA ILE A 19 -2.74 13.13 -20.65
C ILE A 19 -1.76 12.91 -19.49
N ARG A 20 -1.46 11.66 -19.15
CA ARG A 20 -0.49 11.30 -18.10
C ARG A 20 0.94 11.68 -18.48
N HIS A 21 1.32 11.51 -19.73
CA HIS A 21 2.64 11.90 -20.23
C HIS A 21 2.85 13.42 -20.09
N ILE A 22 1.81 14.22 -20.36
CA ILE A 22 1.85 15.68 -20.26
C ILE A 22 1.84 16.12 -18.79
N THR A 23 0.90 15.62 -17.99
CA THR A 23 0.72 16.07 -16.61
C THR A 23 1.82 15.57 -15.66
N LYS A 24 2.49 14.46 -15.99
CA LYS A 24 3.52 13.81 -15.17
C LYS A 24 3.09 13.58 -13.71
N VAL A 25 1.78 13.47 -13.48
CA VAL A 25 1.20 13.24 -12.15
C VAL A 25 1.64 11.87 -11.66
N ALA A 26 2.12 11.82 -10.42
CA ALA A 26 2.57 10.57 -9.80
C ALA A 26 1.44 9.54 -9.76
N ASN A 27 1.77 8.28 -10.06
CA ASN A 27 0.79 7.21 -10.01
C ASN A 27 0.24 7.04 -8.57
N VAL A 28 -1.07 7.27 -8.43
CA VAL A 28 -1.79 7.21 -7.16
C VAL A 28 -1.63 5.84 -6.49
N SER A 29 -1.66 4.75 -7.26
CA SER A 29 -1.46 3.39 -6.72
C SER A 29 -0.09 3.24 -6.06
N ASN A 30 0.96 3.79 -6.67
CA ASN A 30 2.31 3.77 -6.09
C ASN A 30 2.37 4.61 -4.81
N LYS A 31 1.71 5.77 -4.79
CA LYS A 31 1.63 6.62 -3.60
C LYS A 31 0.91 5.91 -2.45
N ILE A 32 -0.22 5.25 -2.73
CA ILE A 32 -0.97 4.45 -1.76
C ILE A 32 -0.10 3.32 -1.21
N ARG A 33 0.61 2.58 -2.07
CA ARG A 33 1.53 1.50 -1.63
C ARG A 33 2.64 2.03 -0.72
N ARG A 34 3.27 3.16 -1.05
CA ARG A 34 4.30 3.80 -0.21
C ARG A 34 3.75 4.22 1.16
N LEU A 35 2.58 4.85 1.18
CA LEU A 35 1.93 5.24 2.44
C LEU A 35 1.62 4.02 3.30
N LYS A 36 1.09 2.96 2.69
CA LYS A 36 0.83 1.68 3.37
C LYS A 36 2.12 1.09 3.95
N TRP A 37 3.21 1.02 3.17
CA TRP A 37 4.52 0.54 3.63
C TRP A 37 5.06 1.30 4.84
N ARG A 38 5.00 2.64 4.78
CA ARG A 38 5.48 3.51 5.86
C ARG A 38 4.64 3.35 7.13
N TRP A 39 3.33 3.25 6.97
CA TRP A 39 2.41 3.02 8.08
C TRP A 39 2.68 1.68 8.77
N ILE A 40 2.87 0.59 8.00
CA ILE A 40 3.20 -0.74 8.56
C ILE A 40 4.49 -0.67 9.40
N GLY A 41 5.55 -0.08 8.85
CA GLY A 41 6.81 0.06 9.58
C GLY A 41 6.67 0.92 10.84
N HIS A 42 5.83 1.96 10.81
CA HIS A 42 5.52 2.78 11.98
C HIS A 42 4.80 1.97 13.07
N THR A 43 3.75 1.23 12.68
CA THR A 43 2.97 0.39 13.60
C THR A 43 3.83 -0.70 14.25
N LEU A 44 4.67 -1.39 13.47
CA LEU A 44 5.54 -2.46 13.98
C LEU A 44 6.63 -1.97 14.94
N ARG A 45 7.11 -0.73 14.78
CA ARG A 45 8.13 -0.13 15.66
C ARG A 45 7.55 0.56 16.90
N SER A 46 6.25 0.84 16.91
CA SER A 46 5.61 1.55 18.01
C SER A 46 5.43 0.64 19.22
N LYS A 47 6.04 1.00 20.35
CA LYS A 47 5.90 0.28 21.64
C LYS A 47 4.55 0.53 22.34
N LYS A 48 3.82 1.59 21.96
CA LYS A 48 2.62 2.07 22.68
C LYS A 48 1.29 1.57 22.12
N THR A 49 1.27 1.02 20.91
CA THR A 49 0.02 0.80 20.18
C THR A 49 -0.45 -0.64 20.29
N LYS A 50 -1.07 -1.01 21.42
CA LYS A 50 -1.80 -2.28 21.54
C LYS A 50 -2.87 -2.40 20.46
N TRP A 51 -3.78 -1.41 20.35
CA TRP A 51 -4.90 -1.46 19.41
C TRP A 51 -4.49 -1.45 17.93
N THR A 52 -3.50 -0.64 17.54
CA THR A 52 -3.07 -0.56 16.14
C THR A 52 -2.34 -1.84 15.72
N TYR A 53 -1.50 -2.40 16.60
CA TYR A 53 -0.88 -3.70 16.39
C TYR A 53 -1.95 -4.80 16.36
N ASP A 54 -2.85 -4.82 17.34
CA ASP A 54 -3.92 -5.80 17.45
C ASP A 54 -4.82 -5.76 16.23
N THR A 55 -5.16 -4.60 15.68
CA THR A 55 -5.96 -4.46 14.44
C THR A 55 -5.20 -4.98 13.21
N THR A 56 -3.89 -4.78 13.17
CA THR A 56 -3.04 -5.18 12.05
C THR A 56 -2.77 -6.69 12.04
N VAL A 57 -2.51 -7.25 13.23
CA VAL A 57 -2.25 -8.67 13.48
C VAL A 57 -3.56 -9.43 13.77
N TRP A 58 -4.71 -8.74 13.82
CA TRP A 58 -5.97 -9.26 14.33
C TRP A 58 -6.33 -10.57 13.63
N TYR A 59 -6.17 -11.64 14.37
CA TYR A 59 -6.47 -13.00 13.97
C TYR A 59 -7.56 -13.48 14.92
N PRO A 60 -8.78 -13.79 14.43
CA PRO A 60 -9.70 -14.58 15.23
C PRO A 60 -9.04 -15.96 15.39
N ARG A 61 -8.34 -16.18 16.51
CA ARG A 61 -7.74 -17.49 16.84
C ARG A 61 -8.82 -18.52 17.07
N ASP A 62 -9.96 -18.06 17.57
CA ASP A 62 -11.10 -18.90 17.91
C ASP A 62 -12.29 -18.52 17.03
N GLY A 63 -12.67 -19.41 16.12
CA GLY A 63 -13.92 -19.31 15.35
C GLY A 63 -13.82 -19.47 13.83
N LYS A 64 -14.93 -19.87 13.21
CA LYS A 64 -15.09 -19.94 11.75
C LYS A 64 -15.48 -18.55 11.22
N ARG A 65 -14.86 -18.11 10.12
CA ARG A 65 -15.23 -16.84 9.45
C ARG A 65 -16.59 -16.96 8.77
N SER A 66 -17.38 -15.89 8.79
CA SER A 66 -18.65 -15.84 8.06
C SER A 66 -18.43 -15.94 6.54
N ARG A 67 -19.38 -16.58 5.85
CA ARG A 67 -19.39 -16.65 4.38
C ARG A 67 -19.42 -15.24 3.81
N GLY A 68 -18.62 -14.99 2.77
CA GLY A 68 -18.55 -13.70 2.07
C GLY A 68 -17.47 -12.73 2.56
N ARG A 69 -16.83 -12.97 3.71
CA ARG A 69 -15.71 -12.12 4.16
C ARG A 69 -14.44 -12.48 3.38
N PRO A 70 -13.70 -11.48 2.82
CA PRO A 70 -12.46 -11.75 2.12
C PRO A 70 -11.47 -12.58 2.96
N VAL A 71 -10.91 -13.63 2.36
CA VAL A 71 -9.91 -14.50 3.00
C VAL A 71 -8.62 -13.72 3.27
N LYS A 72 -8.26 -12.83 2.35
CA LYS A 72 -7.01 -12.09 2.30
C LYS A 72 -6.93 -11.06 3.44
N ARG A 73 -5.90 -11.20 4.28
CA ARG A 73 -5.60 -10.32 5.41
C ARG A 73 -4.66 -9.21 4.99
N TRP A 74 -4.63 -8.15 5.80
CA TRP A 74 -3.60 -7.12 5.71
C TRP A 74 -2.19 -7.69 5.90
N ASP A 75 -2.08 -8.64 6.82
CA ASP A 75 -0.86 -9.36 7.13
C ASP A 75 -0.39 -10.26 5.99
N ASP A 76 -1.31 -10.75 5.15
CA ASP A 76 -1.01 -11.59 3.99
C ASP A 76 -0.35 -10.79 2.85
N ASP A 77 -0.43 -9.46 2.86
CA ASP A 77 0.27 -8.60 1.89
C ASP A 77 1.75 -8.37 2.26
N LEU A 78 2.21 -8.81 3.44
CA LEU A 78 3.59 -8.64 3.88
C LEU A 78 4.26 -10.01 4.08
N PRO A 79 5.38 -10.31 3.39
CA PRO A 79 6.16 -11.51 3.66
C PRO A 79 6.55 -11.60 5.14
N LYS A 80 6.48 -12.81 5.71
CA LYS A 80 6.81 -13.04 7.12
C LYS A 80 8.20 -12.52 7.49
N GLU A 81 9.16 -12.68 6.59
CA GLU A 81 10.55 -12.26 6.74
C GLU A 81 10.72 -10.74 6.87
N TRP A 82 9.82 -9.97 6.27
CA TRP A 82 9.93 -8.53 6.24
C TRP A 82 9.53 -7.88 7.57
N ARG A 83 8.75 -8.57 8.41
CA ARG A 83 8.41 -8.04 9.75
C ARG A 83 9.64 -7.79 10.59
N SER A 84 10.60 -8.71 10.58
CA SER A 84 11.87 -8.55 11.30
C SER A 84 12.70 -7.39 10.75
N ALA A 85 12.63 -7.14 9.42
CA ALA A 85 13.31 -6.02 8.79
C ALA A 85 12.73 -4.65 9.19
N SER A 86 11.49 -4.60 9.69
CA SER A 86 10.83 -3.36 10.11
C SER A 86 11.52 -2.66 11.29
N LEU A 87 12.26 -3.41 12.12
CA LEU A 87 13.04 -2.86 13.23
C LEU A 87 14.20 -1.97 12.74
N GLY A 88 14.80 -2.30 11.60
CA GLY A 88 15.86 -1.53 10.97
C GLY A 88 15.31 -0.51 9.96
N ARG A 89 15.29 0.79 10.30
CA ARG A 89 14.73 1.85 9.44
C ARG A 89 15.38 1.90 8.04
N VAL A 90 16.70 1.72 7.96
CA VAL A 90 17.45 1.75 6.69
C VAL A 90 17.06 0.55 5.81
N ARG A 91 17.03 -0.65 6.38
CA ARG A 91 16.63 -1.88 5.68
C ARG A 91 15.18 -1.78 5.20
N TRP A 92 14.29 -1.30 6.06
CA TRP A 92 12.88 -1.08 5.74
C TRP A 92 12.66 -0.07 4.60
N HIS A 93 13.44 1.01 4.58
CA HIS A 93 13.36 2.00 3.50
C HIS A 93 13.83 1.42 2.16
N LYS A 94 14.91 0.64 2.14
CA LYS A 94 15.42 0.01 0.90
C LYS A 94 14.40 -0.95 0.28
N MET A 95 13.62 -1.64 1.11
CA MET A 95 12.56 -2.57 0.66
C MET A 95 11.29 -1.87 0.15
N GLU A 96 11.12 -0.56 0.38
CA GLU A 96 9.93 0.21 -0.06
C GLU A 96 9.73 0.12 -1.57
N GLU A 97 10.82 0.16 -2.35
CA GLU A 97 10.74 0.11 -3.81
C GLU A 97 10.23 -1.23 -4.34
N ALA A 98 10.70 -2.36 -3.76
CA ALA A 98 10.26 -3.70 -4.12
C ALA A 98 8.76 -3.87 -3.86
N TYR A 99 8.30 -3.44 -2.66
CA TYR A 99 6.88 -3.47 -2.31
C TYR A 99 6.00 -2.65 -3.25
N VAL A 100 6.45 -1.45 -3.64
CA VAL A 100 5.67 -0.57 -4.53
C VAL A 100 5.56 -1.13 -5.94
N ARG A 101 6.63 -1.76 -6.44
CA ARG A 101 6.64 -2.45 -7.74
C ARG A 101 5.76 -3.71 -7.73
N GLY A 102 5.48 -4.28 -6.55
CA GLY A 102 4.64 -5.47 -6.39
C GLY A 102 5.33 -6.76 -6.81
N GLN A 103 6.67 -6.79 -6.76
CA GLN A 103 7.43 -8.00 -7.00
C GLN A 103 7.55 -8.78 -5.68
N PRO A 104 7.15 -10.06 -5.63
CA PRO A 104 7.74 -10.96 -4.65
C PRO A 104 9.19 -11.17 -5.06
N ASP A 105 10.12 -11.00 -4.11
CA ASP A 105 11.51 -11.45 -4.28
C ASP A 105 11.54 -12.98 -4.45
#